data_AF-A0A9D8NF57-F1
#
_entry.id   AF-A0A9D8NF57-F1
#
_cell.length_a   1.000
_cell.length_b   1.000
_cell.length_c   1.000
_cell.angle_alpha   90.00
_cell.angle_beta   90.00
_cell.angle_gamma   90.00
#
_symmetry.space_group_name_H-M   'P 1'
#
loop_
_entity.id
_entity.type
_entity.pdbx_description
1 polymer ?
#
loop_
_entity_poly.entity_id
_entity_poly.type
_entity_poly.pdbx_seq_one_letter_code
_entity_poly.pdbx_strand_id
1 'polypeptide(L)'
;MATYDIRPLQLRMLQTMKVLDKVFREHNIAYGIFNGSLLGAVRHHGFIPWDDDMDIYIPRPDYERFITHCREWLPEQYEFVCSENDPNYPLPFGKVQDASTTLIERLHLSYLGGIYVDVFPLDAVPSNRVLRAIHFVRYRLLYQALYWIHRDPYRHGRGPRSWMPLLIRKVTTMQAIQRSIRRLLLRYNYNKAVLAADYSEGPKGAMPKEMYETCEPYTFEDSLLMGIKDYDFYLTRIYGDYMKIPDGEHQKQHNFHVLDLEHSYKEYKQ
;
A
#
# COMPACT_ATOMS: atom_id res chain seq x y z
N MET A 1 21.16 -2.03 -8.30
CA MET A 1 20.53 -3.36 -8.26
C MET A 1 20.46 -3.75 -6.80
N ALA A 2 19.34 -4.30 -6.35
CA ALA A 2 19.23 -4.76 -4.98
C ALA A 2 20.24 -5.89 -4.73
N THR A 3 20.68 -6.04 -3.49
CA THR A 3 21.75 -6.99 -3.11
C THR A 3 21.22 -8.29 -2.51
N TYR A 4 19.92 -8.53 -2.58
CA TYR A 4 19.25 -9.67 -1.97
C TYR A 4 18.59 -10.56 -3.03
N ASP A 5 18.38 -11.83 -2.68
CA ASP A 5 17.58 -12.74 -3.51
C ASP A 5 16.09 -12.44 -3.31
N ILE A 6 15.42 -12.05 -4.38
CA ILE A 6 14.02 -11.64 -4.36
C ILE A 6 13.07 -12.83 -4.20
N ARG A 7 13.47 -14.04 -4.62
CA ARG A 7 12.51 -15.16 -4.68
C ARG A 7 12.07 -15.63 -3.30
N PRO A 8 12.97 -15.81 -2.30
CA PRO A 8 12.55 -16.11 -0.93
C PRO A 8 11.62 -15.04 -0.33
N LEU A 9 11.87 -13.76 -0.62
CA LEU A 9 11.00 -12.66 -0.19
C LEU A 9 9.59 -12.78 -0.78
N GLN A 10 9.50 -12.98 -2.10
CA GLN A 10 8.22 -13.21 -2.81
C GLN A 10 7.43 -14.38 -2.21
N LEU A 11 8.10 -15.50 -1.95
CA LEU A 11 7.45 -16.66 -1.33
C LEU A 11 6.95 -16.38 0.08
N ARG A 12 7.66 -15.54 0.85
CA ARG A 12 7.20 -15.10 2.17
C ARG A 12 5.98 -14.17 2.07
N MET A 13 5.98 -13.21 1.14
CA MET A 13 4.80 -12.36 0.88
C MET A 13 3.58 -13.19 0.44
N LEU A 14 3.79 -14.23 -0.38
CA LEU A 14 2.73 -15.15 -0.76
C LEU A 14 2.15 -15.91 0.43
N GLN A 15 2.98 -16.35 1.38
CA GLN A 15 2.50 -16.97 2.62
C GLN A 15 1.60 -16.03 3.41
N THR A 16 2.03 -14.77 3.60
CA THR A 16 1.20 -13.72 4.22
C THR A 16 -0.12 -13.53 3.47
N MET A 17 -0.09 -13.48 2.14
CA MET A 17 -1.30 -13.34 1.33
C MET A 17 -2.24 -14.54 1.46
N LYS A 18 -1.74 -15.77 1.52
CA LYS A 18 -2.58 -16.97 1.72
C LYS A 18 -3.27 -16.94 3.09
N VAL A 19 -2.60 -16.42 4.12
CA VAL A 19 -3.22 -16.19 5.43
C VAL A 19 -4.32 -15.13 5.32
N LEU A 20 -4.07 -14.02 4.63
CA LEU A 20 -5.06 -12.96 4.43
C LEU A 20 -6.27 -13.41 3.62
N ASP A 21 -6.09 -14.15 2.51
CA ASP A 21 -7.22 -14.68 1.73
C ASP A 21 -8.12 -15.57 2.61
N LYS A 22 -7.53 -16.44 3.44
CA LYS A 22 -8.29 -17.27 4.39
C LYS A 22 -9.08 -16.41 5.39
N VAL A 23 -8.41 -15.46 6.06
CA VAL A 23 -9.02 -14.56 7.06
C VAL A 23 -10.14 -13.73 6.42
N PHE A 24 -9.91 -13.19 5.23
CA PHE A 24 -10.90 -12.37 4.55
C PHE A 24 -12.12 -13.16 4.08
N ARG A 25 -11.93 -14.40 3.61
CA ARG A 25 -13.06 -15.30 3.32
C ARG A 25 -13.87 -15.63 4.57
N GLU A 26 -13.20 -15.94 5.67
CA GLU A 26 -13.85 -16.30 6.94
C GLU A 26 -14.68 -15.13 7.51
N HIS A 27 -14.17 -13.91 7.40
CA HIS A 27 -14.83 -12.71 7.94
C HIS A 27 -15.62 -11.89 6.92
N ASN A 28 -15.81 -12.40 5.70
CA ASN A 28 -16.49 -11.72 4.60
C ASN A 28 -15.94 -10.29 4.40
N ILE A 29 -14.62 -10.19 4.22
CA ILE A 29 -13.91 -8.98 3.85
C ILE A 29 -13.65 -9.05 2.35
N ALA A 30 -14.19 -8.10 1.58
CA ALA A 30 -13.89 -8.02 0.16
C ALA A 30 -12.47 -7.48 -0.04
N TYR A 31 -11.72 -8.09 -0.96
CA TYR A 31 -10.40 -7.59 -1.33
C TYR A 31 -10.12 -7.88 -2.82
N GLY A 32 -9.10 -7.24 -3.36
CA GLY A 32 -8.54 -7.61 -4.65
C GLY A 32 -7.05 -7.28 -4.76
N ILE A 33 -6.29 -8.12 -5.45
CA ILE A 33 -4.97 -7.74 -5.95
C ILE A 33 -5.12 -6.66 -7.04
N PHE A 34 -4.22 -5.69 -7.06
CA PHE A 34 -4.23 -4.61 -8.03
C PHE A 34 -2.81 -4.20 -8.42
N ASN A 35 -2.68 -3.19 -9.30
CA ASN A 35 -1.39 -2.66 -9.75
C ASN A 35 -0.40 -3.77 -10.19
N GLY A 36 0.82 -3.76 -9.64
CA GLY A 36 1.88 -4.71 -9.97
C GLY A 36 1.48 -6.15 -9.67
N SER A 37 0.75 -6.39 -8.58
CA SER A 37 0.28 -7.72 -8.21
C SER A 37 -0.75 -8.30 -9.20
N LEU A 38 -1.72 -7.50 -9.64
CA LEU A 38 -2.66 -7.94 -10.70
C LEU A 38 -1.95 -8.13 -12.04
N LEU A 39 -1.03 -7.23 -12.38
CA LEU A 39 -0.20 -7.36 -13.59
C LEU A 39 0.64 -8.65 -13.56
N GLY A 40 1.21 -8.98 -12.41
CA GLY A 40 1.92 -10.24 -12.16
C GLY A 40 1.03 -11.45 -12.40
N ALA A 41 -0.16 -11.47 -11.81
CA ALA A 41 -1.14 -12.54 -11.98
C ALA A 41 -1.48 -12.78 -13.46
N VAL A 42 -1.76 -11.70 -14.20
CA VAL A 42 -2.19 -11.75 -15.60
C VAL A 42 -1.04 -12.13 -16.54
N ARG A 43 0.14 -11.52 -16.35
CA ARG A 43 1.24 -11.61 -17.32
C ARG A 43 2.24 -12.71 -17.00
N HIS A 44 2.42 -13.05 -15.72
CA HIS A 44 3.43 -14.00 -15.24
C HIS A 44 2.82 -15.17 -14.46
N HIS A 45 1.51 -15.15 -14.19
CA HIS A 45 0.84 -16.14 -13.33
C HIS A 45 1.45 -16.21 -11.93
N GLY A 46 1.97 -15.10 -11.42
CA GLY A 46 2.70 -15.00 -10.17
C GLY A 46 3.36 -13.63 -10.01
N PHE A 47 4.44 -13.54 -9.25
CA PHE A 47 5.15 -12.27 -9.11
C PHE A 47 5.82 -11.85 -10.42
N ILE A 48 5.92 -10.54 -10.64
CA ILE A 48 6.82 -10.01 -11.66
C ILE A 48 8.27 -10.26 -11.17
N PRO A 49 9.20 -10.75 -12.00
CA PRO A 49 10.50 -11.25 -11.53
C PRO A 49 11.39 -10.26 -10.77
N TRP A 50 11.17 -8.96 -10.96
CA TRP A 50 11.90 -7.88 -10.30
C TRP A 50 11.05 -7.10 -9.30
N ASP A 51 9.83 -7.54 -9.01
CA ASP A 51 8.89 -6.85 -8.13
C ASP A 51 8.94 -7.47 -6.74
N ASP A 52 9.18 -6.62 -5.73
CA ASP A 52 9.52 -6.98 -4.36
C ASP A 52 8.48 -6.53 -3.34
N ASP A 53 7.30 -6.14 -3.81
CA ASP A 53 6.12 -5.84 -3.01
C ASP A 53 4.89 -6.66 -3.45
N MET A 54 3.84 -6.56 -2.66
CA MET A 54 2.54 -7.16 -2.95
C MET A 54 1.44 -6.24 -2.44
N ASP A 55 0.53 -5.88 -3.34
CA ASP A 55 -0.47 -4.86 -3.13
C ASP A 55 -1.88 -5.45 -3.22
N ILE A 56 -2.68 -5.23 -2.17
CA ILE A 56 -4.12 -5.48 -2.20
C ILE A 56 -4.91 -4.22 -1.83
N TYR A 57 -6.11 -4.11 -2.37
CA TYR A 57 -7.09 -3.12 -1.91
C TYR A 57 -8.23 -3.78 -1.15
N ILE A 58 -8.82 -3.03 -0.22
CA ILE A 58 -10.02 -3.41 0.55
C ILE A 58 -10.99 -2.22 0.54
N PRO A 59 -12.29 -2.41 0.25
CA PRO A 59 -13.30 -1.36 0.40
C PRO A 59 -13.25 -0.69 1.78
N ARG A 60 -13.35 0.65 1.84
CA ARG A 60 -13.24 1.39 3.11
C ARG A 60 -14.06 0.79 4.28
N PRO A 61 -15.33 0.41 4.13
CA PRO A 61 -16.09 -0.18 5.25
C PRO A 61 -15.42 -1.44 5.81
N ASP A 62 -14.89 -2.29 4.93
CA ASP A 62 -14.19 -3.51 5.32
C ASP A 62 -12.79 -3.21 5.89
N TYR A 63 -12.11 -2.18 5.39
CA TYR A 63 -10.85 -1.72 5.96
C TYR A 63 -11.02 -1.25 7.42
N GLU A 64 -12.10 -0.51 7.74
CA GLU A 64 -12.41 -0.12 9.12
C GLU A 64 -12.77 -1.31 10.02
N ARG A 65 -13.49 -2.30 9.48
CA ARG A 65 -13.76 -3.57 10.18
C ARG A 65 -12.45 -4.29 10.47
N PHE A 66 -11.56 -4.37 9.48
CA PHE A 66 -10.27 -5.03 9.62
C PHE A 66 -9.38 -4.31 10.64
N ILE A 67 -9.28 -2.96 10.64
CA ILE A 67 -8.58 -2.21 11.69
C ILE A 67 -9.09 -2.60 13.09
N THR A 68 -10.40 -2.72 13.24
CA THR A 68 -11.04 -2.96 14.54
C THR A 68 -10.75 -4.37 15.06
N HIS A 69 -10.72 -5.36 14.17
CA HIS A 69 -10.65 -6.77 14.55
C HIS A 69 -9.34 -7.47 14.15
N CYS A 70 -8.37 -6.79 13.54
CA CYS A 70 -7.17 -7.43 13.01
C CYS A 70 -6.40 -8.24 14.07
N ARG A 71 -6.38 -7.79 15.33
CA ARG A 71 -5.71 -8.51 16.44
C ARG A 71 -6.41 -9.82 16.83
N GLU A 72 -7.71 -9.91 16.57
CA GLU A 72 -8.54 -11.08 16.85
C GLU A 72 -8.51 -12.05 15.67
N TRP A 73 -8.57 -11.53 14.45
CA TRP A 73 -8.71 -12.33 13.23
C TRP A 73 -7.39 -12.83 12.64
N LEU A 74 -6.29 -12.09 12.86
CA LEU A 74 -4.98 -12.52 12.37
C LEU A 74 -4.36 -13.55 13.33
N PRO A 75 -3.66 -14.57 12.80
CA PRO A 75 -2.82 -15.43 13.63
C PRO A 75 -1.74 -14.61 14.36
N GLU A 76 -1.29 -15.08 15.53
CA GLU A 76 -0.35 -14.38 16.42
C GLU A 76 0.95 -13.89 15.73
N GLN A 77 1.40 -14.61 14.71
CA GLN A 77 2.59 -14.25 13.91
C GLN A 77 2.39 -12.98 13.07
N TYR A 78 1.17 -12.62 12.70
CA TYR A 78 0.90 -11.53 11.77
C TYR A 78 0.33 -10.31 12.49
N GLU A 79 0.83 -9.13 12.13
CA GLU A 79 0.38 -7.87 12.69
C GLU A 79 -0.13 -6.96 11.57
N PHE A 80 -1.30 -6.35 11.77
CA PHE A 80 -1.75 -5.26 10.93
C PHE A 80 -1.36 -3.92 11.54
N VAL A 81 -0.68 -3.09 10.76
CA VAL A 81 -0.13 -1.79 11.18
C VAL A 81 -0.56 -0.70 10.23
N CYS A 82 -1.08 0.40 10.77
CA CYS A 82 -1.54 1.56 10.02
C CYS A 82 -1.53 2.80 10.92
N SER A 83 -1.76 3.97 10.32
CA SER A 83 -1.75 5.25 11.05
C SER A 83 -2.80 5.35 12.17
N GLU A 84 -3.86 4.54 12.07
CA GLU A 84 -4.98 4.49 13.00
C GLU A 84 -4.68 3.68 14.27
N ASN A 85 -3.80 2.68 14.19
CA ASN A 85 -3.47 1.80 15.32
C ASN A 85 -2.03 1.96 15.83
N ASP A 86 -1.15 2.61 15.06
CA ASP A 86 0.21 2.97 15.45
C ASP A 86 0.49 4.46 15.15
N PRO A 87 0.65 5.31 16.18
CA PRO A 87 0.90 6.74 15.99
C PRO A 87 2.28 7.06 15.41
N ASN A 88 3.17 6.07 15.27
CA ASN A 88 4.49 6.18 14.65
C ASN A 88 4.51 5.68 13.20
N TYR A 89 3.41 5.11 12.70
CA TYR A 89 3.35 4.60 11.34
C TYR A 89 3.26 5.74 10.29
N PRO A 90 4.17 5.77 9.29
CA PRO A 90 4.38 6.96 8.47
C PRO A 90 3.57 7.00 7.17
N LEU A 91 2.82 5.96 6.81
CA LEU A 91 2.12 5.87 5.52
C LEU A 91 0.59 6.00 5.68
N PRO A 92 -0.14 6.44 4.64
CA PRO A 92 -1.60 6.65 4.69
C PRO A 92 -2.43 5.40 4.36
N PHE A 93 -1.80 4.23 4.34
CA PHE A 93 -2.40 2.90 4.11
C PHE A 93 -1.91 1.94 5.20
N GLY A 94 -2.26 0.66 5.13
CA GLY A 94 -1.86 -0.32 6.15
C GLY A 94 -0.92 -1.38 5.59
N LYS A 95 -0.23 -2.09 6.48
CA LYS A 95 0.58 -3.26 6.15
C LYS A 95 0.17 -4.42 7.02
N VAL A 96 0.08 -5.61 6.44
CA VAL A 96 0.06 -6.85 7.21
C VAL A 96 1.47 -7.41 7.15
N GLN A 97 2.13 -7.54 8.30
CA GLN A 97 3.53 -7.94 8.38
C GLN A 97 3.72 -9.23 9.18
N ASP A 98 4.68 -10.04 8.76
CA ASP A 98 5.13 -11.24 9.46
C ASP A 98 6.13 -10.87 10.56
N ALA A 99 5.71 -10.99 11.82
CA ALA A 99 6.51 -10.64 12.99
C ALA A 99 7.68 -11.58 13.25
N SER A 100 7.81 -12.72 12.55
CA SER A 100 8.99 -13.59 12.66
C SER A 100 10.16 -13.14 11.76
N THR A 101 9.99 -12.06 11.00
CA THR A 101 10.98 -11.56 10.02
C THR A 101 11.34 -10.11 10.29
N THR A 102 12.33 -9.57 9.58
CA THR A 102 12.72 -8.15 9.66
C THR A 102 12.83 -7.55 8.27
N LEU A 103 12.10 -6.46 8.03
CA LEU A 103 12.22 -5.63 6.83
C LEU A 103 12.21 -4.16 7.24
N ILE A 104 13.33 -3.48 6.99
CA ILE A 104 13.44 -2.02 7.14
C ILE A 104 13.57 -1.41 5.77
N GLU A 105 12.51 -0.77 5.28
CA GLU A 105 12.52 -0.13 3.97
C GLU A 105 13.50 1.04 3.93
N ARG A 106 13.41 1.94 4.91
CA ARG A 106 14.17 3.19 4.94
C ARG A 106 14.48 3.61 6.38
N LEU A 107 15.77 3.80 6.68
CA LEU A 107 16.24 4.28 8.00
C LEU A 107 15.51 5.51 8.53
N HIS A 108 15.22 6.49 7.65
CA HIS A 108 14.61 7.76 8.05
C HIS A 108 13.11 7.69 8.33
N LEU A 109 12.46 6.58 7.98
CA LEU A 109 11.07 6.35 8.38
C LEU A 109 10.98 5.86 9.83
N SER A 110 12.11 5.43 10.44
CA SER A 110 12.18 4.90 11.81
C SER A 110 11.08 3.87 12.12
N TYR A 111 10.65 3.15 11.09
CA TYR A 111 9.61 2.14 11.16
C TYR A 111 10.28 0.78 11.01
N LEU A 112 10.10 -0.04 12.05
CA LEU A 112 10.68 -1.36 12.16
C LEU A 112 9.54 -2.37 12.06
N GLY A 113 9.55 -3.16 10.99
CA GLY A 113 8.50 -4.10 10.65
C GLY A 113 9.06 -5.40 10.09
N GLY A 114 8.16 -6.31 9.75
CA GLY A 114 8.47 -7.56 9.07
C GLY A 114 8.19 -7.47 7.58
N ILE A 115 8.40 -8.57 6.87
CA ILE A 115 7.96 -8.71 5.49
C ILE A 115 6.45 -8.56 5.44
N TYR A 116 5.96 -7.80 4.46
CA TYR A 116 4.59 -7.32 4.46
C TYR A 116 3.85 -7.55 3.14
N VAL A 117 2.53 -7.50 3.24
CA VAL A 117 1.61 -7.20 2.13
C VAL A 117 1.02 -5.82 2.40
N ASP A 118 1.07 -4.94 1.41
CA ASP A 118 0.48 -3.60 1.49
C ASP A 118 -1.03 -3.67 1.29
N VAL A 119 -1.78 -3.05 2.21
CA VAL A 119 -3.24 -3.06 2.26
C VAL A 119 -3.76 -1.63 2.08
N PHE A 120 -4.26 -1.36 0.88
CA PHE A 120 -4.79 -0.04 0.51
C PHE A 120 -6.29 0.06 0.77
N PRO A 121 -6.76 1.10 1.47
CA PRO A 121 -8.18 1.38 1.52
C PRO A 121 -8.66 1.92 0.17
N LEU A 122 -9.72 1.31 -0.35
CA LEU A 122 -10.43 1.81 -1.50
C LEU A 122 -11.50 2.80 -1.03
N ASP A 123 -11.30 4.07 -1.35
CA ASP A 123 -12.03 5.20 -0.78
C ASP A 123 -12.91 5.91 -1.81
N ALA A 124 -14.04 6.47 -1.36
CA ALA A 124 -14.93 7.24 -2.22
C ALA A 124 -14.26 8.52 -2.73
N VAL A 125 -14.51 8.84 -4.01
CA VAL A 125 -14.10 10.11 -4.61
C VAL A 125 -15.29 10.85 -5.23
N PRO A 126 -15.24 12.20 -5.32
CA PRO A 126 -16.34 12.97 -5.89
C PRO A 126 -16.63 12.61 -7.36
N SER A 127 -17.91 12.48 -7.72
CA SER A 127 -18.31 12.28 -9.12
C SER A 127 -18.08 13.53 -9.98
N ASN A 128 -18.23 14.73 -9.38
CA ASN A 128 -17.93 15.99 -10.07
C ASN A 128 -16.42 16.12 -10.34
N ARG A 129 -16.07 16.33 -11.62
CA ARG A 129 -14.67 16.38 -12.09
C ARG A 129 -13.83 17.45 -11.41
N VAL A 130 -14.38 18.64 -11.18
CA VAL A 130 -13.67 19.76 -10.55
C VAL A 130 -13.45 19.47 -9.07
N LEU A 131 -14.48 19.03 -8.36
CA LEU A 131 -14.36 18.66 -6.95
C LEU A 131 -13.38 17.49 -6.76
N ARG A 132 -13.38 16.52 -7.68
CA ARG A 132 -12.44 15.41 -7.68
C ARG A 132 -11.00 15.87 -7.90
N ALA A 133 -10.77 16.78 -8.84
CA ALA A 133 -9.46 17.37 -9.05
C ALA A 133 -8.94 18.10 -7.79
N ILE A 134 -9.79 18.93 -7.17
CA ILE A 134 -9.47 19.60 -5.90
C ILE A 134 -9.18 18.59 -4.80
N HIS A 135 -9.96 17.51 -4.72
CA HIS A 135 -9.77 16.43 -3.75
C HIS A 135 -8.39 15.77 -3.87
N PHE A 136 -7.99 15.37 -5.08
CA PHE A 136 -6.66 14.79 -5.32
C PHE A 136 -5.51 15.79 -5.10
N VAL A 137 -5.71 17.08 -5.41
CA VAL A 137 -4.71 18.11 -5.10
C VAL A 137 -4.53 18.24 -3.59
N ARG A 138 -5.62 18.27 -2.82
CA ARG A 138 -5.56 18.31 -1.34
C ARG A 138 -4.86 17.08 -0.77
N TYR A 139 -5.18 15.89 -1.26
CA TYR A 139 -4.51 14.66 -0.85
C TYR A 139 -3.01 14.73 -1.16
N ARG A 140 -2.64 15.12 -2.38
CA ARG A 140 -1.23 15.26 -2.79
C ARG A 140 -0.46 16.23 -1.90
N LEU A 141 -1.05 17.37 -1.53
CA LEU A 141 -0.41 18.34 -0.63
C LEU A 141 -0.18 17.75 0.78
N LEU A 142 -1.16 17.01 1.31
CA LEU A 142 -1.02 16.35 2.60
C LEU A 142 0.02 15.22 2.55
N TYR A 143 -0.01 14.39 1.51
CA TYR A 143 0.98 13.33 1.28
C TYR A 143 2.40 13.91 1.11
N GLN A 144 2.54 15.02 0.39
CA GLN A 144 3.82 15.73 0.26
C GLN A 144 4.31 16.29 1.60
N ALA A 145 3.40 16.83 2.42
CA ALA A 145 3.75 17.27 3.77
C ALA A 145 4.21 16.11 4.66
N LEU A 146 3.56 14.94 4.56
CA LEU A 146 3.96 13.70 5.24
C LEU A 146 5.39 13.29 4.83
N TYR A 147 5.67 13.28 3.53
CA TYR A 147 7.01 13.02 3.00
C TYR A 147 8.05 14.03 3.52
N TRP A 148 7.71 15.32 3.62
CA TRP A 148 8.62 16.35 4.12
C TRP A 148 8.90 16.25 5.62
N ILE A 149 8.00 15.68 6.42
CA ILE A 149 8.29 15.39 7.83
C ILE A 149 9.43 14.37 7.95
N HIS A 150 9.38 13.28 7.18
CA HIS A 150 10.36 12.19 7.29
C HIS A 150 11.66 12.44 6.51
N ARG A 151 11.62 13.31 5.50
CA ARG A 151 12.82 13.66 4.73
C ARG A 151 13.87 14.30 5.63
N ASP A 152 15.12 13.82 5.55
CA ASP A 152 16.26 14.52 6.14
C ASP A 152 16.36 15.96 5.58
N PRO A 153 16.20 17.00 6.42
CA PRO A 153 16.27 18.39 6.00
C PRO A 153 17.62 18.75 5.38
N TYR A 154 18.69 18.05 5.75
CA TYR A 154 20.06 18.37 5.36
C TYR A 154 20.61 17.45 4.26
N ARG A 155 19.78 16.59 3.66
CA ARG A 155 20.16 15.71 2.54
C ARG A 155 20.88 16.44 1.38
N HIS A 156 20.65 17.74 1.22
CA HIS A 156 21.26 18.59 0.17
C HIS A 156 22.05 19.76 0.77
N GLY A 157 22.58 19.60 1.99
CA GLY A 157 23.23 20.68 2.75
C GLY A 157 22.24 21.61 3.46
N ARG A 158 22.78 22.67 4.07
CA ARG A 158 22.03 23.63 4.93
C ARG A 158 21.43 24.82 4.18
N GLY A 159 21.11 24.65 2.89
CA GLY A 159 20.55 25.72 2.05
C GLY A 159 19.02 25.86 2.15
N PRO A 160 18.39 26.73 1.32
CA PRO A 160 16.94 26.99 1.37
C PRO A 160 16.05 25.75 1.24
N ARG A 161 16.54 24.70 0.58
CA ARG A 161 15.84 23.40 0.45
C ARG A 161 15.62 22.69 1.80
N SER A 162 16.40 23.02 2.83
CA SER A 162 16.23 22.50 4.18
C SER A 162 15.09 23.17 4.94
N TRP A 163 14.74 24.41 4.58
CA TRP A 163 13.75 25.20 5.32
C TRP A 163 12.37 24.58 5.26
N MET A 164 12.05 23.92 4.15
CA MET A 164 10.72 23.39 3.93
C MET A 164 10.41 22.18 4.84
N PRO A 165 11.23 21.12 4.91
CA PRO A 165 11.09 20.09 5.96
C PRO A 165 11.09 20.66 7.38
N LEU A 166 11.96 21.63 7.68
CA LEU A 166 12.02 22.26 9.00
C LEU A 166 10.75 23.05 9.36
N LEU A 167 10.19 23.78 8.41
CA LEU A 167 8.95 24.53 8.58
C LEU A 167 7.77 23.59 8.84
N ILE A 168 7.61 22.53 8.03
CA ILE A 168 6.57 21.53 8.23
C ILE A 168 6.67 20.91 9.63
N ARG A 169 7.87 20.48 10.05
CA ARG A 169 8.11 19.93 11.39
C ARG A 169 7.80 20.91 12.52
N LYS A 170 7.87 22.23 12.27
CA LYS A 170 7.55 23.26 13.27
C LYS A 170 6.05 23.53 13.38
N VAL A 171 5.29 23.45 12.29
CA VAL A 171 3.88 23.86 12.24
C VAL A 171 2.89 22.71 12.40
N THR A 172 3.32 21.47 12.21
CA THR A 172 2.44 20.32 12.29
C THR A 172 3.19 19.06 12.73
N THR A 173 2.44 18.01 13.06
CA THR A 173 2.98 16.70 13.41
C THR A 173 2.52 15.66 12.40
N MET A 174 3.21 14.53 12.32
CA MET A 174 2.81 13.40 11.49
C MET A 174 1.36 12.98 11.81
N GLN A 175 1.00 12.87 13.09
CA GLN A 175 -0.35 12.49 13.52
C GLN A 175 -1.40 13.55 13.12
N ALA A 176 -1.04 14.84 13.09
CA ALA A 176 -1.95 15.88 12.62
C ALA A 176 -2.18 15.82 11.10
N ILE A 177 -1.13 15.51 10.33
CA ILE A 177 -1.23 15.27 8.88
C ILE A 177 -2.06 14.02 8.60
N GLN A 178 -1.76 12.90 9.25
CA GLN A 178 -2.49 11.63 9.09
C GLN A 178 -3.99 11.79 9.43
N ARG A 179 -4.33 12.47 10.54
CA ARG A 179 -5.73 12.82 10.85
C ARG A 179 -6.38 13.69 9.78
N SER A 180 -5.62 14.55 9.11
CA SER A 180 -6.15 15.38 8.02
C SER A 180 -6.33 14.59 6.72
N ILE A 181 -5.43 13.63 6.43
CA ILE A 181 -5.58 12.67 5.34
C ILE A 181 -6.83 11.82 5.59
N ARG A 182 -6.94 11.18 6.75
CA ARG A 182 -8.10 10.36 7.12
C ARG A 182 -9.42 11.12 7.01
N ARG A 183 -9.49 12.36 7.50
CA ARG A 183 -10.69 13.22 7.33
C ARG A 183 -11.01 13.51 5.87
N LEU A 184 -9.99 13.69 5.01
CA LEU A 184 -10.19 13.90 3.58
C LEU A 184 -10.73 12.63 2.92
N LEU A 185 -10.12 11.47 3.20
CA LEU A 185 -10.49 10.18 2.62
C LEU A 185 -11.91 9.74 3.03
N LEU A 186 -12.28 9.92 4.29
CA LEU A 186 -13.60 9.59 4.83
C LEU A 186 -14.67 10.66 4.55
N ARG A 187 -14.34 11.73 3.82
CA ARG A 187 -15.27 12.84 3.56
C ARG A 187 -16.52 12.41 2.80
N TYR A 188 -16.40 11.40 1.95
CA TYR A 188 -17.49 10.89 1.13
C TYR A 188 -17.84 9.47 1.57
N ASN A 189 -19.14 9.17 1.62
CA ASN A 189 -19.62 7.86 2.03
C ASN A 189 -19.39 6.84 0.90
N TYR A 190 -18.56 5.82 1.16
CA TYR A 190 -18.25 4.73 0.23
C TYR A 190 -19.49 4.05 -0.36
N ASN A 191 -20.48 3.72 0.48
CA ASN A 191 -21.69 3.00 0.04
C ASN A 191 -22.58 3.83 -0.89
N LYS A 192 -22.46 5.16 -0.87
CA LYS A 192 -23.23 6.07 -1.73
C LYS A 192 -22.43 6.58 -2.93
N ALA A 193 -21.14 6.26 -3.01
CA ALA A 193 -20.26 6.78 -4.04
C ALA A 193 -20.37 5.97 -5.33
N VAL A 194 -20.28 6.67 -6.46
CA VAL A 194 -20.20 6.05 -7.80
C VAL A 194 -18.76 5.74 -8.17
N LEU A 195 -17.81 6.55 -7.69
CA LEU A 195 -16.39 6.42 -7.98
C LEU A 195 -15.60 6.10 -6.70
N ALA A 196 -14.57 5.29 -6.85
CA ALA A 196 -13.60 4.99 -5.80
C ALA A 196 -12.16 5.09 -6.32
N ALA A 197 -11.20 5.20 -5.41
CA ALA A 197 -9.77 5.19 -5.69
C ALA A 197 -8.97 4.72 -4.46
N ASP A 198 -7.85 4.04 -4.71
CA ASP A 198 -6.84 3.60 -3.71
C ASP A 198 -5.69 4.63 -3.54
N TYR A 199 -5.67 5.66 -4.40
CA TYR A 199 -4.74 6.80 -4.39
C TYR A 199 -3.27 6.51 -4.77
N SER A 200 -2.89 5.27 -5.08
CA SER A 200 -1.53 4.93 -5.58
C SER A 200 -1.22 5.63 -6.91
N GLU A 201 -2.15 5.54 -7.87
CA GLU A 201 -2.03 6.08 -9.23
C GLU A 201 -2.65 7.48 -9.40
N GLY A 202 -2.95 8.13 -8.27
CA GLY A 202 -3.59 9.45 -8.23
C GLY A 202 -4.92 9.49 -8.99
N PRO A 203 -5.21 10.55 -9.77
CA PRO A 203 -6.49 10.68 -10.47
C PRO A 203 -6.79 9.60 -11.51
N LYS A 204 -5.78 8.87 -12.01
CA LYS A 204 -5.99 7.78 -12.97
C LYS A 204 -6.75 6.63 -12.32
N GLY A 205 -6.44 6.35 -11.06
CA GLY A 205 -7.10 5.36 -10.21
C GLY A 205 -8.53 5.74 -9.78
N ALA A 206 -9.06 6.91 -10.16
CA ALA A 206 -10.46 7.22 -9.90
C ALA A 206 -11.38 6.56 -10.93
N MET A 207 -12.03 5.45 -10.55
CA MET A 207 -12.82 4.61 -11.46
C MET A 207 -14.18 4.25 -10.86
N PRO A 208 -15.16 3.80 -11.68
CA PRO A 208 -16.42 3.29 -11.17
C PRO A 208 -16.18 2.25 -10.10
N LYS A 209 -16.84 2.41 -8.95
CA LYS A 209 -16.66 1.53 -7.78
C LYS A 209 -16.90 0.05 -8.14
N GLU A 210 -17.87 -0.20 -9.01
CA GLU A 210 -18.20 -1.54 -9.54
C GLU A 210 -17.02 -2.26 -10.20
N MET A 211 -16.07 -1.53 -10.80
CA MET A 211 -14.85 -2.13 -11.36
C MET A 211 -14.03 -2.82 -10.28
N TYR A 212 -13.93 -2.21 -9.10
CA TYR A 212 -13.19 -2.75 -7.97
C TYR A 212 -13.99 -3.78 -7.18
N GLU A 213 -15.31 -3.66 -7.15
CA GLU A 213 -16.20 -4.59 -6.43
C GLU A 213 -16.43 -5.89 -7.22
N THR A 214 -16.22 -5.89 -8.54
CA THR A 214 -16.37 -7.07 -9.39
C THR A 214 -15.04 -7.78 -9.57
N CYS A 215 -14.80 -8.81 -8.73
CA CYS A 215 -13.57 -9.59 -8.75
C CYS A 215 -13.75 -11.00 -9.32
N GLU A 216 -12.69 -11.55 -9.91
CA GLU A 216 -12.56 -12.95 -10.33
C GLU A 216 -11.27 -13.58 -9.77
N PRO A 217 -11.22 -14.91 -9.62
CA PRO A 217 -10.01 -15.59 -9.17
C PRO A 217 -8.95 -15.66 -10.28
N TYR A 218 -7.71 -15.31 -9.96
CA TYR A 218 -6.55 -15.41 -10.82
C TYR A 218 -5.53 -16.39 -10.24
N THR A 219 -4.89 -17.17 -11.11
CA THR A 219 -3.70 -17.95 -10.74
C THR A 219 -2.57 -17.00 -10.38
N PHE A 220 -2.05 -17.17 -9.17
CA PHE A 220 -0.89 -16.47 -8.67
C PHE A 220 0.00 -17.48 -7.95
N GLU A 221 1.08 -17.89 -8.60
CA GLU A 221 1.96 -18.96 -8.15
C GLU A 221 1.15 -20.27 -7.94
N ASP A 222 1.13 -20.80 -6.71
CA ASP A 222 0.42 -22.02 -6.33
C ASP A 222 -1.00 -21.76 -5.77
N SER A 223 -1.51 -20.52 -5.92
CA SER A 223 -2.71 -20.04 -5.23
C SER A 223 -3.70 -19.36 -6.19
N LEU A 224 -4.96 -19.23 -5.75
CA LEU A 224 -5.98 -18.44 -6.43
C LEU A 224 -6.28 -17.20 -5.60
N LEU A 225 -6.04 -16.02 -6.16
CA LEU A 225 -6.28 -14.74 -5.49
C LEU A 225 -7.36 -13.95 -6.24
N MET A 226 -8.21 -13.24 -5.50
CA MET A 226 -9.22 -12.37 -6.10
C MET A 226 -8.55 -11.12 -6.69
N GLY A 227 -8.93 -10.73 -7.90
CA GLY A 227 -8.49 -9.49 -8.55
C GLY A 227 -9.60 -8.91 -9.43
N ILE A 228 -9.41 -7.70 -9.93
CA ILE A 228 -10.38 -6.99 -10.79
C ILE A 228 -10.74 -7.83 -12.00
N LYS A 229 -12.03 -8.06 -12.26
CA LYS A 229 -12.51 -8.88 -13.39
C LYS A 229 -12.09 -8.30 -14.75
N ASP A 230 -12.36 -7.01 -14.97
CA ASP A 230 -11.97 -6.31 -16.21
C ASP A 230 -10.53 -5.81 -16.11
N TYR A 231 -9.59 -6.76 -15.99
CA TYR A 231 -8.18 -6.46 -15.79
C TYR A 231 -7.55 -5.73 -16.97
N ASP A 232 -7.98 -6.02 -18.21
CA ASP A 232 -7.44 -5.39 -19.41
C ASP A 232 -7.74 -3.88 -19.41
N PHE A 233 -9.00 -3.51 -19.16
CA PHE A 233 -9.38 -2.10 -19.01
C PHE A 233 -8.58 -1.42 -17.88
N TYR A 234 -8.49 -2.07 -16.71
CA TYR A 234 -7.78 -1.53 -15.56
C TYR A 234 -6.28 -1.32 -15.87
N LEU A 235 -5.59 -2.36 -16.30
CA LEU A 235 -4.14 -2.34 -16.54
C LEU A 235 -3.78 -1.44 -17.73
N THR A 236 -4.59 -1.40 -18.79
CA THR A 236 -4.40 -0.44 -19.89
C THR A 236 -4.53 1.00 -19.42
N ARG A 237 -5.48 1.29 -18.53
CA ARG A 237 -5.65 2.64 -18.00
C ARG A 237 -4.50 3.08 -17.08
N ILE A 238 -3.97 2.17 -16.27
CA ILE A 238 -2.87 2.47 -15.35
C ILE A 238 -1.53 2.55 -16.11
N TYR A 239 -1.19 1.49 -16.83
CA TYR A 239 0.14 1.28 -17.41
C TYR A 239 0.22 1.46 -18.94
N GLY A 240 -0.90 1.52 -19.65
CA GLY A 240 -0.92 1.58 -21.11
C GLY A 240 -0.70 0.21 -21.73
N ASP A 241 0.34 0.05 -22.56
CA ASP A 241 0.73 -1.24 -23.11
C ASP A 241 1.42 -2.10 -22.04
N TYR A 242 0.62 -2.64 -21.12
CA TYR A 242 1.09 -3.32 -19.93
C TYR A 242 1.69 -4.71 -20.20
N MET A 243 1.38 -5.31 -21.36
CA MET A 243 1.96 -6.60 -21.77
C MET A 243 3.41 -6.45 -22.25
N LYS A 244 3.80 -5.25 -22.70
CA LYS A 244 5.19 -4.96 -23.01
C LYS A 244 6.05 -5.04 -21.74
N ILE A 245 7.06 -5.90 -21.78
CA ILE A 245 8.08 -5.98 -20.73
C ILE A 245 8.91 -4.68 -20.78
N PRO A 246 9.01 -3.94 -19.66
CA PRO A 246 9.85 -2.74 -19.61
C PRO A 246 11.33 -3.11 -19.77
N ASP A 247 12.11 -2.22 -20.39
CA ASP A 247 13.56 -2.40 -20.54
C ASP A 247 14.24 -2.46 -19.16
N GLY A 248 15.42 -3.08 -19.07
CA GLY A 248 16.09 -3.37 -17.79
C GLY A 248 16.29 -2.16 -16.84
N GLU A 249 16.50 -0.94 -17.36
CA GLU A 249 16.62 0.27 -16.52
C GLU A 249 15.30 0.69 -15.84
N HIS A 250 14.18 0.23 -16.39
CA HIS A 250 12.83 0.48 -15.90
C HIS A 250 12.32 -0.68 -15.03
N GLN A 251 13.03 -1.81 -14.97
CA GLN A 251 12.80 -2.91 -14.04
C GLN A 251 13.45 -2.56 -12.70
N LYS A 252 12.67 -2.00 -11.78
CA LYS A 252 13.16 -1.47 -10.51
C LYS A 252 12.77 -2.36 -9.35
N GLN A 253 13.74 -2.56 -8.46
CA GLN A 253 13.56 -3.13 -7.12
C GLN A 253 13.75 -2.03 -6.09
N HIS A 254 13.08 -2.14 -4.95
CA HIS A 254 13.40 -1.36 -3.78
C HIS A 254 14.78 -1.75 -3.23
N ASN A 255 15.49 -0.74 -2.69
CA ASN A 255 16.71 -0.98 -1.94
C ASN A 255 16.35 -0.95 -0.45
N PHE A 256 16.04 -2.12 0.11
CA PHE A 256 15.80 -2.27 1.54
C PHE A 256 17.07 -2.00 2.33
N HIS A 257 16.92 -1.41 3.51
CA HIS A 257 18.03 -1.18 4.43
C HIS A 257 18.41 -2.46 5.19
N VAL A 258 17.40 -3.20 5.64
CA VAL A 258 17.55 -4.52 6.28
C VAL A 258 16.50 -5.44 5.69
N LEU A 259 16.91 -6.65 5.34
CA LEU A 259 16.03 -7.77 4.98
C LEU A 259 16.58 -9.02 5.67
N ASP A 260 15.82 -9.54 6.64
CA ASP A 260 16.10 -10.78 7.35
C ASP A 260 14.83 -11.64 7.33
N LEU A 261 14.93 -12.84 6.77
CA LEU A 261 13.80 -13.76 6.60
C LEU A 261 13.60 -14.69 7.81
N GLU A 262 14.54 -14.68 8.76
CA GLU A 262 14.68 -15.68 9.82
C GLU A 262 14.57 -15.08 11.23
N HIS A 263 14.93 -13.79 11.41
CA HIS A 263 14.90 -13.13 12.71
C HIS A 263 13.80 -12.08 12.81
N SER A 264 13.14 -12.05 13.98
CA SER A 264 12.07 -11.12 14.27
C SER A 264 12.57 -9.69 14.40
N TYR A 265 11.88 -8.73 13.79
CA TYR A 265 12.16 -7.31 14.00
C TYR A 265 11.98 -6.88 15.46
N LYS A 266 11.29 -7.67 16.28
CA LYS A 266 11.13 -7.41 17.72
C LYS A 266 12.45 -7.53 18.48
N GLU A 267 13.42 -8.29 17.96
CA GLU A 267 14.76 -8.42 18.56
C GLU A 267 15.59 -7.14 18.40
N TYR A 268 15.32 -6.36 17.34
CA TYR A 268 15.97 -5.07 17.07
C TYR A 268 15.36 -3.90 17.86
N LYS A 269 14.31 -4.13 18.67
CA LYS A 269 13.70 -3.10 19.54
C LYS A 269 14.39 -2.96 20.91
N GLN A 270 15.42 -3.75 21.21
CA GLN A 270 16.18 -3.69 22.47
C GLN A 270 17.29 -2.64 22.46
#